data_AF-A0A0G2E5M0-F1
#
_entry.id   AF-A0A0G2E5M0-F1
#
_cell.length_a   1.000
_cell.length_b   1.000
_cell.length_c   1.000
_cell.angle_alpha   90.00
_cell.angle_beta   90.00
_cell.angle_gamma   90.00
#
_symmetry.space_group_name_H-M   'P 1'
#
loop_
_entity.id
_entity.type
_entity.pdbx_description
1 polymer ?
#
loop_
_entity_poly.entity_id
_entity_poly.type
_entity_poly.pdbx_seq_one_letter_code
_entity_poly.pdbx_strand_id
1 'polypeptide(L)'
;MTSRALSFLQNLTSPSSPPPFPSSSSVNFTEPLSYYGLESPQLVRYFSHPTPQYYHAHYDHFDYLLPDPTTKSFWHGGEGRLYNRVASFFVYLKASEDIEGGGTNFPLIDFDPKNLDPRTVDSLNRLISNGDIIVKPPKPADTPESQSASEGPLSGLTFNPKAGSAVFWVNLHPSGLGDDRTLHAGLPVTKGEKVGMNLWVKRDFGW
;
A
#
# COMPACT_ATOMS: atom_id res chain seq x y z
N MET A 1 -15.29 1.17 -22.40
CA MET A 1 -15.13 0.86 -20.95
C MET A 1 -13.79 1.45 -20.52
N THR A 2 -13.80 2.59 -19.83
CA THR A 2 -12.58 3.33 -19.47
C THR A 2 -12.14 2.96 -18.06
N SER A 3 -11.12 2.11 -17.96
CA SER A 3 -10.42 1.80 -16.71
C SER A 3 -9.58 3.00 -16.29
N ARG A 4 -9.98 3.72 -15.25
CA ARG A 4 -9.15 4.76 -14.61
C ARG A 4 -8.41 4.13 -13.43
N ALA A 5 -7.13 3.84 -13.61
CA ALA A 5 -6.24 3.48 -12.50
C ALA A 5 -5.94 4.75 -11.69
N LEU A 6 -6.30 4.75 -10.40
CA LEU A 6 -6.03 5.84 -9.46
C LEU A 6 -4.60 5.70 -8.92
N SER A 7 -3.72 6.62 -9.30
CA SER A 7 -2.47 6.90 -8.59
C SER A 7 -2.82 7.78 -7.38
N PHE A 8 -2.65 7.29 -6.15
CA PHE A 8 -3.14 8.03 -4.97
C PHE A 8 -2.18 8.23 -3.78
N LEU A 9 -1.01 7.59 -3.67
CA LEU A 9 -0.17 7.81 -2.46
C LEU A 9 1.14 8.59 -2.65
N GLN A 10 1.62 8.85 -3.88
CA GLN A 10 2.82 9.69 -4.05
C GLN A 10 2.56 11.20 -3.88
N ASN A 11 1.31 11.66 -4.04
CA ASN A 11 1.00 13.09 -4.09
C ASN A 11 0.62 13.70 -2.73
N LEU A 12 0.78 12.95 -1.65
CA LEU A 12 0.30 13.33 -0.31
C LEU A 12 1.35 13.96 0.59
N THR A 13 2.63 14.01 0.17
CA THR A 13 3.72 14.46 1.04
C THR A 13 4.66 15.51 0.42
N SER A 14 4.24 16.23 -0.64
CA SER A 14 5.02 17.35 -1.17
C SER A 14 4.13 18.41 -1.87
N PRO A 15 4.32 19.71 -1.61
CA PRO A 15 3.51 20.80 -2.20
C PRO A 15 3.93 21.18 -3.63
N SER A 16 4.65 20.34 -4.35
CA SER A 16 4.94 20.59 -5.77
C SER A 16 3.82 19.99 -6.63
N SER A 17 3.33 20.79 -7.58
CA SER A 17 2.46 20.42 -8.69
C SER A 17 2.62 18.95 -9.14
N PRO A 18 1.55 18.30 -9.68
CA PRO A 18 1.72 17.01 -10.35
C PRO A 18 2.90 17.16 -11.32
N PRO A 19 3.91 16.28 -11.28
CA PRO A 19 5.03 16.39 -12.21
C PRO A 19 4.42 16.46 -13.61
N PRO A 20 4.78 17.46 -14.42
CA PRO A 20 4.25 17.57 -15.77
C PRO A 20 4.46 16.22 -16.44
N PHE A 21 3.47 15.77 -17.21
CA PHE A 21 3.70 14.66 -18.15
C PHE A 21 5.00 15.01 -18.87
N PRO A 22 6.04 14.19 -18.74
CA PRO A 22 7.30 14.54 -19.36
C PRO A 22 7.02 14.56 -20.84
N SER A 23 7.23 15.73 -21.46
CA SER A 23 7.45 15.79 -22.89
C SER A 23 8.48 14.71 -23.21
N SER A 24 8.26 13.98 -24.29
CA SER A 24 8.87 12.70 -24.68
C SER A 24 10.40 12.73 -24.89
N SER A 25 11.13 13.54 -24.14
CA SER A 25 12.53 13.89 -24.31
C SER A 25 13.28 14.13 -22.99
N SER A 26 12.70 13.95 -21.80
CA SER A 26 13.45 14.15 -20.54
C SER A 26 13.05 13.33 -19.31
N VAL A 27 12.38 12.17 -19.46
CA VAL A 27 12.48 11.11 -18.44
C VAL A 27 13.38 10.02 -19.00
N ASN A 28 14.66 10.16 -18.72
CA ASN A 28 15.52 8.99 -18.66
C ASN A 28 15.01 8.19 -17.46
N PHE A 29 14.24 7.12 -17.71
CA PHE A 29 14.33 5.97 -16.81
C PHE A 29 15.80 5.55 -16.86
N THR A 30 16.61 6.06 -15.94
CA THR A 30 18.04 5.75 -15.86
C THR A 30 18.24 4.25 -15.62
N GLU A 31 17.21 3.60 -15.07
CA GLU A 31 17.16 2.16 -14.85
C GLU A 31 16.30 1.45 -15.93
N PRO A 32 16.87 0.46 -16.64
CA PRO A 32 16.13 -0.47 -17.49
C PRO A 32 14.89 -1.06 -16.81
N LEU A 33 13.76 -1.12 -17.53
CA LEU A 33 12.55 -1.79 -17.06
C LEU A 33 12.79 -3.28 -16.73
N SER A 34 13.85 -3.89 -17.26
CA SER A 34 14.29 -5.25 -16.92
C SER A 34 14.74 -5.44 -15.47
N TYR A 35 14.89 -4.36 -14.70
CA TYR A 35 15.13 -4.41 -13.25
C TYR A 35 13.83 -4.50 -12.44
N TYR A 36 12.67 -4.33 -13.08
CA TYR A 36 11.37 -4.39 -12.41
C TYR A 36 10.63 -5.66 -12.81
N GLY A 37 9.94 -6.26 -11.85
CA GLY A 37 9.10 -7.42 -12.07
C GLY A 37 7.86 -7.39 -11.19
N LEU A 38 6.89 -8.23 -11.52
CA LEU A 38 5.77 -8.53 -10.63
C LEU A 38 5.99 -9.89 -10.00
N GLU A 39 5.75 -9.98 -8.70
CA GLU A 39 5.57 -11.28 -8.06
C GLU A 39 4.25 -11.92 -8.48
N SER A 40 4.13 -13.23 -8.28
CA SER A 40 2.88 -13.95 -8.47
C SER A 40 1.78 -13.31 -7.60
N PRO A 41 0.59 -13.04 -8.16
CA PRO A 41 -0.52 -12.50 -7.38
C PRO A 41 -0.83 -13.39 -6.17
N GLN A 42 -0.99 -12.78 -5.00
CA GLN A 42 -1.40 -13.49 -3.79
C GLN A 42 -2.85 -13.17 -3.47
N LEU A 43 -3.70 -14.20 -3.37
CA LEU A 43 -5.09 -14.07 -2.95
C LEU A 43 -5.22 -14.34 -1.44
N VAL A 44 -5.97 -13.48 -0.77
CA VAL A 44 -6.26 -13.58 0.67
C VAL A 44 -7.75 -13.42 0.93
N ARG A 45 -8.29 -14.16 1.91
CA ARG A 45 -9.69 -14.07 2.32
C ARG A 45 -9.77 -13.96 3.83
N TYR A 46 -10.58 -13.02 4.31
CA TYR A 46 -10.82 -12.77 5.73
C TYR A 46 -12.33 -12.76 5.99
N PHE A 47 -12.75 -13.33 7.11
CA PHE A 47 -14.15 -13.42 7.51
C PHE A 47 -14.30 -13.18 9.02
N SER A 48 -15.54 -12.91 9.46
CA SER A 48 -15.81 -12.55 10.86
C SER A 48 -16.03 -13.71 11.82
N HIS A 49 -16.41 -14.89 11.34
CA HIS A 49 -16.80 -16.04 12.17
C HIS A 49 -15.95 -17.28 11.89
N PRO A 50 -15.42 -18.00 12.91
CA PRO A 50 -15.80 -17.95 14.33
C PRO A 50 -15.13 -16.83 15.12
N THR A 51 -14.05 -16.26 14.60
CA THR A 51 -13.34 -15.13 15.19
C THR A 51 -12.98 -14.12 14.10
N PRO A 52 -13.04 -12.82 14.37
CA PRO A 52 -12.63 -11.79 13.42
C PRO A 52 -11.20 -11.99 12.93
N GLN A 53 -11.04 -12.24 11.63
CA GLN A 53 -9.72 -12.42 11.03
C GLN A 53 -9.10 -11.07 10.62
N TYR A 54 -7.80 -10.97 10.78
CA TYR A 54 -7.01 -9.76 10.54
C TYR A 54 -5.58 -10.10 10.10
N TYR A 55 -4.80 -9.09 9.77
CA TYR A 55 -3.37 -9.20 9.50
C TYR A 55 -2.62 -8.12 10.27
N HIS A 56 -1.55 -8.51 10.95
CA HIS A 56 -0.79 -7.62 11.83
C HIS A 56 -0.14 -6.46 11.04
N ALA A 57 0.20 -5.40 11.78
CA ALA A 57 0.99 -4.31 11.23
C ALA A 57 2.35 -4.83 10.75
N HIS A 58 2.72 -4.50 9.52
CA HIS A 58 3.95 -4.96 8.87
C HIS A 58 4.35 -4.01 7.74
N TYR A 59 5.54 -4.26 7.20
CA TYR A 59 6.01 -3.68 5.95
C TYR A 59 5.97 -4.72 4.85
N ASP A 60 5.71 -4.26 3.63
CA ASP A 60 5.80 -5.12 2.45
C ASP A 60 7.23 -5.25 1.93
N HIS A 61 8.09 -4.25 2.18
CA HIS A 61 9.51 -4.34 1.90
C HIS A 61 10.21 -5.22 2.93
N PHE A 62 11.40 -5.69 2.56
CA PHE A 62 12.29 -6.43 3.45
C PHE A 62 13.37 -5.51 4.04
N ASP A 63 13.80 -5.77 5.27
CA ASP A 63 14.92 -5.05 5.91
C ASP A 63 16.24 -5.24 5.16
N TYR A 64 16.34 -6.35 4.43
CA TYR A 64 17.51 -6.73 3.62
C TYR A 64 17.05 -7.17 2.23
N LEU A 65 17.91 -6.99 1.23
CA LEU A 65 17.62 -7.49 -0.12
C LEU A 65 17.52 -9.01 -0.11
N LEU A 66 16.51 -9.55 -0.80
CA LEU A 66 16.31 -10.99 -0.93
C LEU A 66 16.84 -11.51 -2.27
N PRO A 67 17.33 -12.76 -2.35
CA PRO A 67 17.65 -13.38 -3.63
C PRO A 67 16.41 -13.61 -4.50
N ASP A 68 16.45 -13.18 -5.75
CA ASP A 68 15.39 -13.39 -6.72
C ASP A 68 15.45 -14.82 -7.26
N PRO A 69 14.46 -15.68 -6.94
CA PRO A 69 14.46 -17.07 -7.41
C PRO A 69 14.33 -17.19 -8.92
N THR A 70 13.80 -16.17 -9.61
CA THR A 70 13.58 -16.20 -11.07
C THR A 70 14.84 -15.91 -11.88
N THR A 71 15.89 -15.41 -11.24
CA THR A 71 17.14 -15.02 -11.90
C THR A 71 18.30 -15.96 -11.58
N LYS A 72 18.08 -16.99 -10.75
CA LYS A 72 19.07 -18.06 -10.51
C LYS A 72 19.30 -18.85 -11.80
N SER A 73 20.43 -18.60 -12.45
CA SER A 73 20.86 -19.41 -13.59
C SER A 73 21.55 -20.68 -13.10
N PHE A 74 20.94 -21.84 -13.35
CA PHE A 74 21.55 -23.16 -13.13
C PHE A 74 22.88 -23.35 -13.87
N TRP A 75 23.10 -22.62 -14.96
CA TRP A 75 24.25 -22.81 -15.87
C TRP A 75 25.41 -21.85 -15.62
N HIS A 76 25.22 -20.77 -14.84
CA HIS A 76 26.25 -19.74 -14.68
C HIS A 76 26.80 -19.59 -13.26
N GLY A 77 26.37 -20.41 -12.29
CA GLY A 77 26.96 -20.40 -10.94
C GLY A 77 26.86 -19.06 -10.20
N GLY A 78 26.08 -18.10 -10.71
CA GLY A 78 25.93 -16.77 -10.14
C GLY A 78 24.94 -16.78 -8.98
N GLU A 79 25.24 -16.00 -7.94
CA GLU A 79 24.26 -15.59 -6.95
C GLU A 79 23.17 -14.83 -7.71
N GLY A 80 21.92 -15.31 -7.69
CA GLY A 80 20.82 -14.65 -8.40
C GLY A 80 20.68 -13.20 -7.94
N ARG A 81 20.04 -12.35 -8.76
CA ARG A 81 19.88 -10.92 -8.46
C ARG A 81 19.25 -10.72 -7.09
N LEU A 82 19.68 -9.68 -6.38
CA LEU A 82 19.07 -9.29 -5.13
C LEU A 82 17.95 -8.28 -5.38
N TYR A 83 16.79 -8.47 -4.77
CA TYR A 83 15.61 -7.63 -4.97
C TYR A 83 14.97 -7.19 -3.66
N ASN A 84 14.13 -6.15 -3.76
CA ASN A 84 13.16 -5.78 -2.73
C ASN A 84 11.86 -5.33 -3.41
N ARG A 85 10.76 -5.27 -2.65
CA ARG A 85 9.45 -4.85 -3.15
C ARG A 85 9.38 -3.33 -3.15
N VAL A 86 9.46 -2.71 -4.32
CA VAL A 86 9.45 -1.25 -4.47
C VAL A 86 8.06 -0.64 -4.30
N ALA A 87 7.00 -1.37 -4.67
CA ALA A 87 5.64 -0.89 -4.57
C ALA A 87 4.63 -2.03 -4.42
N SER A 88 3.45 -1.69 -3.91
CA SER A 88 2.39 -2.64 -3.61
C SER A 88 1.04 -2.13 -4.09
N PHE A 89 0.21 -3.06 -4.54
CA PHE A 89 -1.22 -2.86 -4.71
C PHE A 89 -1.97 -3.86 -3.83
N PHE A 90 -2.97 -3.37 -3.11
CA PHE A 90 -4.00 -4.22 -2.51
C PHE A 90 -5.33 -3.98 -3.19
N VAL A 91 -5.82 -4.98 -3.92
CA VAL A 91 -7.08 -4.92 -4.66
C VAL A 91 -8.17 -5.62 -3.86
N TYR A 92 -9.26 -4.92 -3.55
CA TYR A 92 -10.44 -5.54 -2.95
C TYR A 92 -11.27 -6.22 -4.03
N LEU A 93 -11.14 -7.54 -4.17
CA LEU A 93 -11.88 -8.31 -5.17
C LEU A 93 -13.34 -8.54 -4.76
N LYS A 94 -13.58 -8.73 -3.47
CA LYS A 94 -14.91 -8.90 -2.89
C LYS A 94 -14.96 -8.27 -1.51
N ALA A 95 -16.09 -7.65 -1.19
CA ALA A 95 -16.48 -7.26 0.15
C ALA A 95 -17.97 -7.54 0.29
N SER A 96 -18.41 -8.11 1.41
CA SER A 96 -19.85 -8.26 1.69
C SER A 96 -20.53 -6.89 1.73
N GLU A 97 -21.81 -6.83 1.37
CA GLU A 97 -22.60 -5.60 1.45
C GLU A 97 -22.75 -5.10 2.89
N ASP A 98 -22.76 -6.02 3.86
CA ASP A 98 -22.89 -5.76 5.29
C ASP A 98 -21.53 -5.74 6.02
N ILE A 99 -20.43 -5.62 5.29
CA ILE A 99 -19.08 -5.70 5.87
C ILE A 99 -18.87 -4.60 6.92
N GLU A 100 -18.33 -5.00 8.07
CA GLU A 100 -17.85 -4.08 9.10
C GLU A 100 -16.40 -4.42 9.44
N GLY A 101 -15.58 -3.39 9.67
CA GLY A 101 -14.14 -3.55 9.83
C GLY A 101 -13.44 -3.92 8.52
N GLY A 102 -12.36 -4.69 8.61
CA GLY A 102 -11.66 -5.19 7.43
C GLY A 102 -10.84 -4.16 6.64
N GLY A 103 -10.79 -2.90 7.06
CA GLY A 103 -10.03 -1.87 6.34
C GLY A 103 -8.52 -2.14 6.28
N THR A 104 -7.85 -1.55 5.30
CA THR A 104 -6.37 -1.49 5.26
C THR A 104 -5.94 -0.19 5.91
N ASN A 105 -5.25 -0.27 7.06
CA ASN A 105 -4.85 0.88 7.85
C ASN A 105 -3.35 1.16 7.71
N PHE A 106 -3.00 2.43 7.60
CA PHE A 106 -1.65 2.98 7.61
C PHE A 106 -1.53 3.92 8.82
N PRO A 107 -1.04 3.44 9.98
CA PRO A 107 -1.11 4.19 11.23
C PRO A 107 -0.15 5.40 11.30
N LEU A 108 0.89 5.39 10.47
CA LEU A 108 1.97 6.40 10.47
C LEU A 108 1.81 7.45 9.37
N ILE A 109 0.81 7.34 8.50
CA ILE A 109 0.51 8.39 7.53
C ILE A 109 -0.20 9.53 8.25
N ASP A 110 0.54 10.62 8.47
CA ASP A 110 -0.04 11.90 8.85
C ASP A 110 -0.71 12.53 7.63
N PHE A 111 -2.04 12.57 7.68
CA PHE A 111 -2.87 13.05 6.59
C PHE A 111 -3.66 14.26 7.05
N ASP A 112 -3.20 15.45 6.65
CA ASP A 112 -3.98 16.67 6.77
C ASP A 112 -4.54 17.06 5.39
N PRO A 113 -5.87 16.97 5.18
CA PRO A 113 -6.52 17.40 3.94
C PRO A 113 -6.19 18.84 3.54
N LYS A 114 -5.77 19.70 4.47
CA LYS A 114 -5.38 21.09 4.18
C LYS A 114 -4.09 21.20 3.37
N ASN A 115 -3.25 20.17 3.41
CA ASN A 115 -1.97 20.14 2.69
C ASN A 115 -2.10 19.61 1.26
N LEU A 116 -3.32 19.33 0.80
CA LEU A 116 -3.59 18.81 -0.53
C LEU A 116 -3.88 19.90 -1.56
N ASP A 117 -3.59 19.59 -2.82
CA ASP A 117 -4.06 20.37 -3.97
C ASP A 117 -5.59 20.52 -3.91
N PRO A 118 -6.15 21.74 -3.97
CA PRO A 118 -7.61 21.94 -3.93
C PRO A 118 -8.39 21.09 -4.94
N ARG A 119 -7.77 20.71 -6.06
CA ARG A 119 -8.36 19.85 -7.10
C ARG A 119 -8.56 18.41 -6.64
N THR A 120 -7.76 17.91 -5.69
CA THR A 120 -7.90 16.56 -5.13
C THR A 120 -8.78 16.54 -3.88
N VAL A 121 -8.91 17.68 -3.18
CA VAL A 121 -9.70 17.80 -1.94
C VAL A 121 -11.18 17.43 -2.14
N ASP A 122 -11.83 17.82 -3.25
CA ASP A 122 -13.25 17.44 -3.47
C ASP A 122 -13.43 15.92 -3.60
N SER A 123 -12.55 15.26 -4.37
CA SER A 123 -12.63 13.81 -4.57
C SER A 123 -12.38 13.06 -3.27
N LEU A 124 -11.40 13.51 -2.49
CA LEU A 124 -11.11 12.96 -1.19
C LEU A 124 -12.26 13.17 -0.20
N ASN A 125 -12.81 14.39 -0.12
CA ASN A 125 -13.92 14.69 0.77
C ASN A 125 -15.13 13.78 0.48
N ARG A 126 -15.38 13.46 -0.79
CA ARG A 126 -16.39 12.48 -1.18
C ARG A 126 -16.07 11.08 -0.66
N LEU A 127 -14.82 10.62 -0.77
CA LEU A 127 -14.40 9.31 -0.26
C LEU A 127 -14.55 9.25 1.27
N ILE A 128 -14.18 10.33 1.97
CA ILE A 128 -14.35 10.44 3.42
C ILE A 128 -15.84 10.46 3.80
N SER A 129 -16.67 11.28 3.12
CA SER A 129 -18.10 11.36 3.41
C SER A 129 -18.83 10.06 3.14
N ASN A 130 -18.37 9.28 2.17
CA ASN A 130 -18.91 7.96 1.85
C ASN A 130 -18.42 6.87 2.81
N GLY A 131 -17.47 7.17 3.70
CA GLY A 131 -16.83 6.19 4.56
C GLY A 131 -15.89 5.23 3.82
N ASP A 132 -15.53 5.52 2.56
CA ASP A 132 -14.53 4.75 1.81
C ASP A 132 -13.13 4.93 2.40
N ILE A 133 -12.86 6.11 2.98
CA ILE A 133 -11.63 6.46 3.67
C ILE A 133 -11.96 7.01 5.06
N ILE A 134 -11.22 6.55 6.07
CA ILE A 134 -11.27 7.08 7.44
C ILE A 134 -9.92 7.72 7.73
N VAL A 135 -9.94 9.01 8.07
CA VAL A 135 -8.77 9.76 8.54
C VAL A 135 -8.90 9.94 10.04
N LYS A 136 -7.87 9.53 10.79
CA LYS A 136 -7.78 9.74 12.24
C LYS A 136 -6.48 10.46 12.56
N PRO A 137 -6.50 11.44 13.47
CA PRO A 137 -5.28 12.14 13.84
C PRO A 137 -4.24 11.17 14.43
N PRO A 138 -2.93 11.48 14.31
CA PRO A 138 -1.88 10.72 14.97
C PRO A 138 -2.17 10.58 16.47
N LYS A 139 -1.86 9.41 17.03
CA LYS A 139 -1.91 9.22 18.48
C LYS A 139 -0.84 10.14 19.12
N PRO A 140 -1.14 10.90 20.19
CA PRO A 140 -0.15 11.75 20.84
C PRO A 140 1.09 10.93 21.26
N ALA A 141 2.28 11.50 21.10
CA ALA A 141 3.56 10.81 21.32
C ALA A 141 3.71 10.16 22.71
N ASP A 142 3.01 10.69 23.73
CA ASP A 142 3.07 10.19 25.10
C ASP A 142 2.11 9.03 25.40
N THR A 143 1.39 8.53 24.38
CA THR A 143 0.40 7.48 24.61
C THR A 143 1.07 6.11 24.60
N PRO A 144 0.97 5.32 25.68
CA PRO A 144 1.67 4.04 25.77
C PRO A 144 1.35 3.12 24.59
N GLU A 145 2.41 2.49 24.07
CA GLU A 145 2.48 1.63 22.88
C GLU A 145 1.67 0.31 23.03
N SER A 146 1.06 0.09 24.19
CA SER A 146 0.41 -1.18 24.57
C SER A 146 -0.95 -1.44 23.92
N GLN A 147 -1.26 -0.84 22.77
CA GLN A 147 -2.47 -1.19 22.02
C GLN A 147 -2.08 -1.95 20.76
N SER A 148 -2.06 -3.27 20.95
CA SER A 148 -2.01 -4.27 19.91
C SER A 148 -2.90 -3.89 18.72
N ALA A 149 -2.47 -4.25 17.52
CA ALA A 149 -3.21 -4.11 16.26
C ALA A 149 -4.62 -4.75 16.23
N SER A 150 -5.09 -5.29 17.37
CA SER A 150 -6.34 -6.01 17.55
C SER A 150 -7.48 -5.19 18.16
N GLU A 151 -7.24 -4.08 18.88
CA GLU A 151 -8.33 -3.35 19.56
C GLU A 151 -8.16 -1.82 19.56
N GLY A 152 -8.83 -1.17 18.61
CA GLY A 152 -9.07 0.27 18.63
C GLY A 152 -8.89 0.98 17.29
N PRO A 153 -9.51 2.16 17.10
CA PRO A 153 -9.18 3.12 16.04
C PRO A 153 -7.67 3.37 15.93
N LEU A 154 -6.95 2.64 15.08
CA LEU A 154 -5.59 3.00 14.71
C LEU A 154 -5.62 4.42 14.12
N SER A 155 -4.65 5.25 14.50
CA SER A 155 -4.45 6.58 13.93
C SER A 155 -4.18 6.50 12.43
N GLY A 156 -4.02 7.65 11.78
CA GLY A 156 -3.63 7.74 10.38
C GLY A 156 -4.77 7.43 9.41
N LEU A 157 -4.46 6.71 8.33
CA LEU A 157 -5.33 6.56 7.17
C LEU A 157 -5.84 5.13 7.04
N THR A 158 -7.15 4.94 6.95
CA THR A 158 -7.76 3.63 6.71
C THR A 158 -8.60 3.65 5.44
N PHE A 159 -8.39 2.66 4.59
CA PHE A 159 -9.20 2.42 3.40
C PHE A 159 -10.16 1.27 3.69
N ASN A 160 -11.47 1.53 3.61
CA ASN A 160 -12.47 0.50 3.85
C ASN A 160 -12.64 -0.40 2.62
N PRO A 161 -12.96 -1.70 2.81
CA PRO A 161 -13.06 -2.64 1.69
C PRO A 161 -14.22 -2.28 0.78
N LYS A 162 -13.91 -2.00 -0.48
CA LYS A 162 -14.90 -1.74 -1.53
C LYS A 162 -14.56 -2.57 -2.76
N ALA A 163 -15.43 -3.51 -3.11
CA ALA A 163 -15.19 -4.40 -4.25
C ALA A 163 -14.87 -3.60 -5.53
N GLY A 164 -13.80 -3.99 -6.22
CA GLY A 164 -13.30 -3.32 -7.43
C GLY A 164 -12.37 -2.12 -7.17
N SER A 165 -12.21 -1.67 -5.93
CA SER A 165 -11.24 -0.64 -5.58
C SER A 165 -9.86 -1.24 -5.28
N ALA A 166 -8.83 -0.39 -5.31
CA ALA A 166 -7.47 -0.76 -4.96
C ALA A 166 -6.77 0.37 -4.20
N VAL A 167 -5.87 0.00 -3.30
CA VAL A 167 -4.93 0.90 -2.64
C VAL A 167 -3.54 0.63 -3.22
N PHE A 168 -2.80 1.69 -3.54
CA PHE A 168 -1.45 1.62 -4.12
C PHE A 168 -0.49 2.48 -3.33
N TRP A 169 0.66 1.94 -2.94
CA TRP A 169 1.73 2.67 -2.26
C TRP A 169 3.13 2.24 -2.70
N VAL A 170 4.11 3.10 -2.44
CA VAL A 170 5.52 2.87 -2.75
C VAL A 170 6.24 2.57 -1.44
N ASN A 171 6.83 1.38 -1.34
CA ASN A 171 7.42 0.88 -0.09
C ASN A 171 8.82 1.41 0.18
N LEU A 172 9.51 1.92 -0.86
CA LEU A 172 10.91 2.32 -0.79
C LEU A 172 11.09 3.80 -1.16
N HIS A 173 11.97 4.48 -0.45
CA HIS A 173 12.51 5.77 -0.86
C HIS A 173 13.35 5.65 -2.15
N PRO A 174 13.62 6.75 -2.86
CA PRO A 174 14.51 6.74 -4.03
C PRO A 174 15.91 6.17 -3.75
N SER A 175 16.37 6.24 -2.49
CA SER A 175 17.61 5.64 -2.01
C SER A 175 17.59 4.10 -1.96
N GLY A 176 16.41 3.47 -2.06
CA GLY A 176 16.21 2.03 -1.89
C GLY A 176 15.92 1.58 -0.46
N LEU A 177 15.94 2.50 0.52
CA LEU A 177 15.57 2.21 1.90
C LEU A 177 14.04 2.10 2.05
N GLY A 178 13.61 1.28 3.01
CA GLY A 178 12.20 1.19 3.40
C GLY A 178 11.61 2.53 3.84
N ASP A 179 10.35 2.76 3.49
CA ASP A 179 9.58 3.93 3.94
C ASP A 179 8.70 3.54 5.14
N ASP A 180 9.09 3.97 6.33
CA ASP A 180 8.41 3.65 7.60
C ASP A 180 6.93 4.07 7.60
N ARG A 181 6.56 5.08 6.81
CA ARG A 181 5.16 5.55 6.71
C ARG A 181 4.24 4.49 6.12
N THR A 182 4.81 3.49 5.42
CA THR A 182 4.08 2.39 4.79
C THR A 182 3.80 1.21 5.71
N LEU A 183 4.10 1.34 7.01
CA LEU A 183 3.61 0.38 8.00
C LEU A 183 2.10 0.25 7.80
N HIS A 184 1.60 -0.96 7.69
CA HIS A 184 0.18 -1.16 7.44
C HIS A 184 -0.34 -2.48 7.99
N ALA A 185 -1.64 -2.51 8.27
CA ALA A 185 -2.35 -3.66 8.83
C ALA A 185 -3.66 -3.91 8.09
N GLY A 186 -4.06 -5.18 8.02
CA GLY A 186 -5.41 -5.56 7.66
C GLY A 186 -6.26 -5.62 8.92
N LEU A 187 -7.13 -4.64 9.15
CA LEU A 187 -7.97 -4.58 10.34
C LEU A 187 -8.92 -5.79 10.43
N PRO A 188 -9.37 -6.17 11.65
CA PRO A 188 -10.32 -7.25 11.85
C PRO A 188 -11.61 -7.07 11.06
N VAL A 189 -12.05 -8.10 10.37
CA VAL A 189 -13.41 -8.17 9.79
C VAL A 189 -14.36 -8.55 10.91
N THR A 190 -15.13 -7.59 11.43
CA THR A 190 -16.07 -7.83 12.54
C THR A 190 -17.41 -8.35 12.05
N LYS A 191 -17.75 -8.10 10.78
CA LYS A 191 -18.94 -8.63 10.11
C LYS A 191 -18.69 -8.86 8.62
N GLY A 192 -19.29 -9.90 8.06
CA GLY A 192 -19.16 -10.26 6.65
C GLY A 192 -17.80 -10.87 6.30
N GLU A 193 -17.36 -10.66 5.07
CA GLU A 193 -16.08 -11.13 4.54
C GLU A 193 -15.47 -10.16 3.53
N LYS A 194 -14.14 -10.24 3.36
CA LYS A 194 -13.41 -9.62 2.25
C LYS A 194 -12.50 -10.63 1.56
N VAL A 195 -12.36 -10.48 0.25
CA VAL A 195 -11.31 -11.13 -0.56
C VAL A 195 -10.44 -10.05 -1.15
N GLY A 196 -9.14 -10.15 -0.91
CA GLY A 196 -8.12 -9.22 -1.39
C GLY A 196 -7.10 -9.91 -2.29
N MET A 197 -6.39 -9.10 -3.07
CA MET A 197 -5.25 -9.54 -3.88
C MET A 197 -4.07 -8.58 -3.68
N ASN A 198 -2.93 -9.13 -3.25
CA ASN A 198 -1.67 -8.41 -3.27
C ASN A 198 -1.01 -8.56 -4.64
N LEU A 199 -0.55 -7.43 -5.18
CA LEU A 199 0.40 -7.38 -6.30
C LEU A 199 1.63 -6.62 -5.84
N TRP A 200 2.77 -7.30 -5.77
CA TRP A 200 4.04 -6.68 -5.40
C TRP A 200 4.90 -6.44 -6.63
N VAL A 201 5.35 -5.19 -6.77
CA VAL A 201 6.35 -4.80 -7.75
C VAL A 201 7.71 -4.97 -7.08
N LYS A 202 8.55 -5.85 -7.63
CA LYS A 202 9.94 -5.99 -7.22
C LYS A 202 10.85 -5.13 -8.07
N ARG A 203 11.94 -4.65 -7.46
CA ARG A 203 13.08 -4.03 -8.11
C ARG A 203 14.35 -4.79 -7.73
N ASP A 204 15.14 -5.13 -8.73
CA ASP A 204 16.48 -5.69 -8.60
C ASP A 204 17.49 -4.57 -8.28
N PHE A 205 18.39 -4.81 -7.34
CA PHE A 205 19.39 -3.85 -6.87
C PHE A 205 20.84 -4.26 -7.17
N GLY A 206 21.06 -5.41 -7.80
CA GLY A 206 22.40 -5.86 -8.19
C GLY A 206 22.55 -7.38 -8.29
N TRP A 207 23.79 -7.80 -8.58
CA TRP A 207 24.28 -9.19 -8.57
C TRP A 207 25.04 -9.45 -7.27
#